data_AF-A0AAD6Z764-F1
#
_entry.id   AF-A0AAD6Z764-F1
#
_cell.length_a   1.000
_cell.length_b   1.000
_cell.length_c   1.000
_cell.angle_alpha   90.00
_cell.angle_beta   90.00
_cell.angle_gamma   90.00
#
_symmetry.space_group_name_H-M   'P 1'
#
loop_
_entity.id
_entity.type
_entity.pdbx_description
1 polymer ?
#
loop_
_entity_poly.entity_id
_entity_poly.type
_entity_poly.pdbx_seq_one_letter_code
_entity_poly.pdbx_strand_id
1 'polypeptide(L)'
;MYSFAGNAILTDRDRDDIRGFHLKLISKMPRTAYNQMVYAFQHKMDLSSEWVMFHRMAILSGVEPIWIDCCIESCAAFAGSYADLTECPFCDKPCFSPGGKPRRMFCYLPIIPRLQGFFQNQKSIDRLLYRANYEHIPGTISDVFDGEHYRTLCQQNVTLDGKVLPHKYFSGKYDICLGICLDSYLLF
;
A
#
# COMPACT_ATOMS: atom_id res chain seq x y z
N MET A 1 2.67 2.85 -23.55
CA MET A 1 1.73 3.95 -23.23
C MET A 1 0.37 3.31 -23.02
N TYR A 2 0.03 2.95 -21.78
CA TYR A 2 -1.24 2.29 -21.47
C TYR A 2 -2.33 3.36 -21.34
N SER A 3 -3.21 3.42 -22.33
CA SER A 3 -4.41 4.27 -22.31
C SER A 3 -5.41 3.66 -21.31
N PHE A 4 -5.68 4.35 -20.21
CA PHE A 4 -6.70 3.95 -19.25
C PHE A 4 -8.10 4.34 -19.79
N ALA A 5 -8.84 3.34 -20.25
CA ALA A 5 -10.26 3.47 -20.58
C ALA A 5 -11.09 3.57 -19.29
N GLY A 6 -11.03 4.73 -18.63
CA GLY A 6 -11.48 4.96 -17.25
C GLY A 6 -12.97 4.81 -16.94
N ASN A 7 -13.79 4.24 -17.82
CA ASN A 7 -15.19 3.91 -17.51
C ASN A 7 -15.80 2.73 -18.29
N ALA A 8 -15.10 2.19 -19.29
CA ALA A 8 -15.62 1.10 -20.14
C ALA A 8 -15.34 -0.31 -19.60
N ILE A 9 -14.63 -0.43 -18.47
CA ILE A 9 -14.14 -1.70 -17.91
C ILE A 9 -15.07 -2.25 -16.80
N LEU A 10 -15.84 -1.38 -16.13
CA LEU A 10 -16.67 -1.78 -14.98
C LEU A 10 -18.10 -2.08 -15.43
N THR A 11 -18.58 -3.28 -15.11
CA THR A 11 -19.99 -3.65 -15.28
C THR A 11 -20.88 -2.94 -14.26
N ASP A 12 -22.20 -2.88 -14.48
CA ASP A 12 -23.13 -2.31 -13.50
C ASP A 12 -23.10 -3.06 -12.17
N ARG A 13 -22.96 -4.40 -12.23
CA ARG A 13 -22.71 -5.22 -11.04
C ARG A 13 -21.43 -4.82 -10.31
N ASP A 14 -20.32 -4.58 -11.02
CA ASP A 14 -19.08 -4.11 -10.38
C ASP A 14 -19.32 -2.79 -9.63
N ARG A 15 -20.12 -1.87 -10.19
CA ARG A 15 -20.44 -0.58 -9.54
C ARG A 15 -21.28 -0.78 -8.28
N ASP A 16 -22.25 -1.69 -8.31
CA ASP A 16 -23.08 -2.00 -7.14
C ASP A 16 -22.27 -2.74 -6.07
N ASP A 17 -21.41 -3.68 -6.46
CA ASP A 17 -20.48 -4.36 -5.55
C ASP A 17 -19.50 -3.38 -4.90
N ILE A 18 -18.98 -2.39 -5.63
CA ILE A 18 -18.13 -1.33 -5.06
C ILE A 18 -18.89 -0.53 -3.98
N ARG A 19 -20.15 -0.17 -4.24
CA ARG A 19 -21.00 0.55 -3.27
C ARG A 19 -21.32 -0.31 -2.06
N GLY A 20 -21.67 -1.58 -2.29
CA GLY A 20 -21.93 -2.56 -1.24
C GLY A 20 -20.72 -2.79 -0.35
N PHE A 21 -19.53 -2.89 -0.96
CA PHE A 21 -18.26 -3.04 -0.26
C PHE A 21 -17.97 -1.82 0.61
N HIS A 22 -18.11 -0.61 0.05
CA HIS A 22 -17.93 0.63 0.80
C HIS A 22 -18.89 0.72 1.99
N LEU A 23 -20.19 0.49 1.76
CA LEU A 23 -21.21 0.50 2.82
C LEU A 23 -20.86 -0.46 3.94
N LYS A 24 -20.49 -1.70 3.58
CA LYS A 24 -20.11 -2.73 4.55
C LYS A 24 -18.91 -2.29 5.41
N LEU A 25 -17.88 -1.73 4.78
CA LEU A 25 -16.68 -1.25 5.47
C LEU A 25 -16.99 -0.11 6.44
N ILE A 26 -17.70 0.94 5.98
CA ILE A 26 -17.97 2.12 6.82
C ILE A 26 -18.93 1.80 7.97
N SER A 27 -19.88 0.89 7.76
CA SER A 27 -20.86 0.49 8.78
C SER A 27 -20.38 -0.65 9.68
N LYS A 28 -19.20 -1.23 9.41
CA LYS A 28 -18.68 -2.44 10.07
C LYS A 28 -19.70 -3.58 10.05
N MET A 29 -20.45 -3.70 8.96
CA MET A 29 -21.56 -4.64 8.83
C MET A 29 -21.05 -6.09 8.87
N PRO A 30 -21.58 -6.96 9.77
CA PRO A 30 -21.24 -8.37 9.80
C PRO A 30 -21.58 -9.09 8.48
N ARG A 31 -20.90 -10.20 8.21
CA ARG A 31 -21.18 -11.05 7.03
C ARG A 31 -22.64 -11.48 6.93
N THR A 32 -23.21 -11.87 8.07
CA THR A 32 -24.61 -12.31 8.16
C THR A 32 -25.58 -11.20 7.73
N ALA A 33 -25.40 -9.99 8.27
CA ALA A 33 -26.21 -8.84 7.92
C ALA A 33 -26.07 -8.46 6.44
N TYR A 34 -24.85 -8.48 5.90
CA TYR A 34 -24.62 -8.22 4.47
C TYR A 34 -25.35 -9.24 3.59
N ASN A 35 -25.20 -10.54 3.88
CA ASN A 35 -25.88 -11.58 3.10
C ASN A 35 -27.41 -11.51 3.23
N GLN A 36 -27.94 -11.14 4.40
CA GLN A 36 -29.37 -10.89 4.60
C GLN A 36 -29.85 -9.70 3.77
N MET A 37 -29.07 -8.62 3.71
CA MET A 37 -29.37 -7.46 2.87
C MET A 37 -29.39 -7.86 1.38
N VAL A 38 -28.37 -8.57 0.90
CA VAL A 38 -28.33 -9.08 -0.48
C VAL A 38 -29.56 -9.91 -0.78
N TYR A 39 -29.92 -10.85 0.11
CA TYR A 39 -31.10 -11.69 -0.05
C TYR A 39 -32.42 -10.90 -0.05
N ALA A 40 -32.60 -9.97 0.89
CA ALA A 40 -33.84 -9.19 1.03
C ALA A 40 -34.07 -8.25 -0.16
N PHE A 41 -32.98 -7.70 -0.72
CA PHE A 41 -33.04 -6.69 -1.77
C PHE A 41 -32.64 -7.20 -3.16
N GLN A 42 -32.47 -8.51 -3.35
CA GLN A 42 -32.10 -9.11 -4.65
C GLN A 42 -33.05 -8.74 -5.82
N HIS A 43 -34.29 -8.36 -5.51
CA HIS A 43 -35.29 -7.91 -6.48
C HIS A 43 -35.12 -6.44 -6.93
N LYS A 44 -34.22 -5.67 -6.26
CA LYS A 44 -33.94 -4.26 -6.54
C LYS A 44 -32.47 -3.97 -6.81
N MET A 45 -31.56 -4.76 -6.23
CA MET A 45 -30.12 -4.57 -6.34
C MET A 45 -29.46 -5.88 -6.76
N ASP A 46 -28.54 -5.80 -7.71
CA ASP A 46 -27.73 -6.95 -8.13
C ASP A 46 -26.38 -6.91 -7.40
N LEU A 47 -26.39 -7.41 -6.16
CA LEU A 47 -25.20 -7.51 -5.32
C LEU A 47 -24.69 -8.94 -5.26
N SER A 48 -23.39 -9.08 -5.35
CA SER A 48 -22.70 -10.35 -5.14
C SER A 48 -22.75 -10.78 -3.66
N SER A 49 -22.54 -12.08 -3.41
CA SER A 49 -22.23 -12.53 -2.06
C SER A 49 -20.95 -11.84 -1.53
N GLU A 50 -20.79 -11.76 -0.21
CA GLU A 50 -19.61 -11.13 0.39
C GLU A 50 -18.30 -11.68 -0.19
N TRP A 51 -18.22 -12.99 -0.35
CA TRP A 51 -17.02 -13.65 -0.86
C TRP A 51 -16.69 -13.21 -2.30
N VAL A 52 -17.69 -13.22 -3.18
CA VAL A 52 -17.52 -12.81 -4.59
C VAL A 52 -17.18 -11.32 -4.67
N MET A 53 -17.87 -10.48 -3.89
CA MET A 53 -17.60 -9.05 -3.82
C MET A 53 -16.16 -8.77 -3.39
N PHE A 54 -15.68 -9.41 -2.31
CA PHE A 54 -14.30 -9.22 -1.83
C PHE A 54 -13.27 -9.69 -2.85
N HIS A 55 -13.49 -10.84 -3.47
CA HIS A 55 -12.60 -11.34 -4.53
C HIS A 55 -12.57 -10.38 -5.72
N ARG A 56 -13.72 -9.84 -6.11
CA ARG A 56 -13.82 -8.86 -7.20
C ARG A 56 -13.12 -7.56 -6.84
N MET A 57 -13.26 -7.06 -5.61
CA MET A 57 -12.55 -5.86 -5.15
C MET A 57 -11.03 -6.06 -5.16
N ALA A 58 -10.54 -7.24 -4.78
CA ALA A 58 -9.12 -7.55 -4.85
C ALA A 58 -8.61 -7.45 -6.31
N ILE A 59 -9.32 -8.07 -7.27
CA ILE A 59 -8.98 -7.98 -8.70
C ILE A 59 -9.02 -6.53 -9.18
N LEU A 60 -10.11 -5.81 -8.90
CA LEU A 60 -10.31 -4.43 -9.37
C LEU A 60 -9.32 -3.44 -8.75
N SER A 61 -8.79 -3.73 -7.55
CA SER A 61 -7.77 -2.89 -6.92
C SER A 61 -6.44 -2.90 -7.68
N GLY A 62 -6.17 -3.95 -8.47
CA GLY A 62 -4.87 -4.14 -9.13
C GLY A 62 -3.71 -4.32 -8.16
N VAL A 63 -3.97 -4.56 -6.87
CA VAL A 63 -2.95 -4.80 -5.85
C VAL A 63 -2.91 -6.27 -5.53
N GLU A 64 -1.85 -6.94 -5.96
CA GLU A 64 -1.60 -8.34 -5.64
C GLU A 64 -0.75 -8.45 -4.35
N PRO A 65 -1.22 -9.17 -3.32
CA PRO A 65 -0.42 -9.42 -2.13
C PRO A 65 0.78 -10.32 -2.43
N ILE A 66 1.92 -9.99 -1.84
CA ILE A 66 3.14 -10.80 -1.88
C ILE A 66 3.31 -11.46 -0.51
N TRP A 67 3.39 -12.79 -0.49
CA TRP A 67 3.67 -13.54 0.72
C TRP A 67 5.18 -13.73 0.85
N ILE A 68 5.72 -13.32 1.99
CA ILE A 68 7.15 -13.38 2.27
C ILE A 68 7.37 -14.33 3.46
N ASP A 69 8.19 -15.34 3.27
CA ASP A 69 8.55 -16.26 4.34
C ASP A 69 9.34 -15.53 5.42
N CYS A 70 9.07 -15.84 6.68
CA CYS A 70 9.65 -15.12 7.81
C CYS A 70 10.13 -16.08 8.89
N CYS A 71 11.11 -15.63 9.68
CA CYS A 71 11.52 -16.35 10.86
C CYS A 71 10.33 -16.46 11.83
N ILE A 72 10.20 -17.60 12.51
CA ILE A 72 9.12 -17.81 13.49
C ILE A 72 9.12 -16.76 14.62
N GLU A 73 10.31 -16.27 14.99
CA GLU A 73 10.52 -15.20 15.99
C GLU A 73 10.58 -13.79 15.37
N SER A 74 10.20 -13.64 14.10
CA SER A 74 10.20 -12.36 13.37
C SER A 74 11.55 -11.65 13.25
N CYS A 75 12.68 -12.34 13.49
CA CYS A 75 14.00 -11.73 13.39
C CYS A 75 14.34 -11.23 11.98
N ALA A 76 13.85 -11.93 10.95
CA ALA A 76 14.14 -11.64 9.55
C ALA A 76 13.01 -12.10 8.64
N ALA A 77 12.83 -11.36 7.55
CA ALA A 77 12.11 -11.82 6.37
C ALA A 77 13.10 -12.46 5.37
N PHE A 78 12.73 -13.60 4.81
CA PHE A 78 13.50 -14.34 3.82
C PHE A 78 13.23 -13.76 2.43
N ALA A 79 13.75 -12.55 2.19
CA ALA A 79 13.62 -11.82 0.94
C ALA A 79 14.94 -11.11 0.58
N GLY A 80 15.09 -10.69 -0.68
CA GLY A 80 16.30 -10.01 -1.14
C GLY A 80 17.56 -10.84 -0.88
N SER A 81 18.52 -10.31 -0.12
CA SER A 81 19.76 -11.01 0.23
C SER A 81 19.55 -12.26 1.09
N TYR A 82 18.38 -12.45 1.70
CA TYR A 82 18.06 -13.62 2.53
C TYR A 82 17.11 -14.61 1.85
N ALA A 83 16.80 -14.42 0.55
CA ALA A 83 15.81 -15.24 -0.15
C ALA A 83 16.17 -16.73 -0.19
N ASP A 84 17.46 -17.06 -0.31
CA ASP A 84 17.93 -18.45 -0.42
C ASP A 84 18.28 -19.10 0.94
N LEU A 85 18.08 -18.39 2.06
CA LEU A 85 18.37 -18.92 3.38
C LEU A 85 17.25 -19.85 3.86
N THR A 86 17.62 -21.01 4.38
CA THR A 86 16.69 -21.98 4.99
C THR A 86 16.64 -21.88 6.51
N GLU A 87 17.57 -21.16 7.11
CA GLU A 87 17.71 -20.92 8.55
C GLU A 87 17.90 -19.43 8.81
N CYS A 88 17.36 -18.96 9.95
CA CYS A 88 17.45 -17.55 10.30
C CYS A 88 18.89 -17.19 10.71
N PRO A 89 19.52 -16.17 10.11
CA PRO A 89 20.91 -15.79 10.40
C PRO A 89 21.11 -15.17 11.80
N PHE A 90 20.03 -14.97 12.57
CA PHE A 90 20.06 -14.33 13.89
C PHE A 90 19.70 -15.25 15.06
N CYS A 91 18.96 -16.34 14.81
CA CYS A 91 18.51 -17.25 15.86
C CYS A 91 18.56 -18.72 15.47
N ASP A 92 19.12 -19.03 14.29
CA ASP A 92 19.35 -20.37 13.74
C ASP A 92 18.09 -21.25 13.63
N LYS A 93 16.90 -20.67 13.82
CA LYS A 93 15.65 -21.39 13.68
C LYS A 93 15.39 -21.65 12.19
N PRO A 94 14.93 -22.87 11.83
CA PRO A 94 14.61 -23.17 10.45
C PRO A 94 13.39 -22.35 10.00
N CYS A 95 13.45 -21.85 8.77
CA CYS A 95 12.36 -21.16 8.10
C CYS A 95 11.17 -22.10 7.86
N PHE A 96 11.47 -23.33 7.46
CA PHE A 96 10.47 -24.34 7.10
C PHE A 96 10.22 -25.33 8.23
N SER A 97 8.99 -25.82 8.31
CA SER A 97 8.63 -26.97 9.12
C SER A 97 9.18 -28.26 8.49
N PRO A 98 9.23 -29.39 9.22
CA PRO A 98 9.62 -30.68 8.65
C PRO A 98 8.79 -31.10 7.42
N GLY A 99 7.56 -30.58 7.28
CA GLY A 99 6.70 -30.79 6.12
C GLY A 99 6.94 -29.84 4.94
N GLY A 100 8.02 -29.05 4.96
CA GLY A 100 8.40 -28.14 3.87
C GLY A 100 7.59 -26.85 3.78
N LYS A 101 6.67 -26.59 4.71
CA LYS A 101 5.89 -25.33 4.74
C LYS A 101 6.60 -24.26 5.54
N PRO A 102 6.57 -22.97 5.11
CA PRO A 102 7.04 -21.85 5.91
C PRO A 102 6.38 -21.86 7.29
N ARG A 103 7.15 -21.62 8.33
CA ARG A 103 6.62 -21.59 9.71
C ARG A 103 5.91 -20.28 10.04
N ARG A 104 6.25 -19.21 9.32
CA ARG A 104 5.61 -17.89 9.40
C ARG A 104 5.68 -17.22 8.02
N MET A 105 4.65 -16.47 7.67
CA MET A 105 4.61 -15.66 6.46
C MET A 105 4.08 -14.27 6.78
N PHE A 106 4.63 -13.26 6.12
CA PHE A 106 4.18 -11.88 6.14
C PHE A 106 3.48 -11.54 4.83
N CYS A 107 2.30 -10.90 4.91
CA CYS A 107 1.56 -10.44 3.75
C CYS A 107 1.94 -8.99 3.42
N TYR A 108 2.75 -8.81 2.38
CA TYR A 108 3.16 -7.50 1.90
C TYR A 108 2.22 -7.01 0.80
N LEU A 109 1.70 -5.79 0.94
CA LEU A 109 0.96 -5.10 -0.10
C LEU A 109 1.91 -4.13 -0.85
N PRO A 110 2.23 -4.39 -2.13
CA PRO A 110 3.18 -3.58 -2.89
C PRO A 110 2.85 -2.10 -2.90
N ILE A 111 3.84 -1.27 -2.56
CA ILE A 111 3.65 0.18 -2.48
C ILE A 111 3.61 0.84 -3.87
N ILE A 112 4.35 0.32 -4.84
CA ILE A 112 4.46 0.89 -6.20
C ILE A 112 3.11 1.10 -6.89
N PRO A 113 2.24 0.08 -7.04
CA PRO A 113 0.93 0.26 -7.69
C PRO A 113 0.04 1.27 -6.94
N ARG A 114 0.19 1.35 -5.61
CA ARG A 114 -0.54 2.33 -4.79
C ARG A 114 -0.07 3.76 -5.07
N LEU A 115 1.24 3.97 -5.19
CA LEU A 115 1.81 5.26 -5.55
C LEU A 115 1.37 5.68 -6.96
N GLN A 116 1.40 4.76 -7.93
CA GLN A 116 0.89 5.01 -9.27
C GLN A 116 -0.60 5.40 -9.25
N GLY A 117 -1.40 4.73 -8.41
CA GLY A 117 -2.83 5.03 -8.22
C GLY A 117 -3.09 6.47 -7.77
N PHE A 118 -2.23 7.06 -6.93
CA PHE A 118 -2.40 8.47 -6.53
C PHE A 118 -2.31 9.45 -7.71
N PHE A 119 -1.57 9.11 -8.76
CA PHE A 119 -1.43 9.91 -9.97
C PHE A 119 -2.53 9.63 -11.02
N GLN A 120 -3.46 8.73 -10.73
CA GLN A 120 -4.60 8.45 -11.62
C GLN A 120 -5.87 9.24 -11.24
N ASN A 121 -5.82 10.04 -10.18
CA ASN A 121 -6.96 10.78 -9.66
C ASN A 121 -6.58 12.25 -9.40
N GLN A 122 -7.24 13.18 -10.10
CA GLN A 122 -6.92 14.60 -10.01
C GLN A 122 -6.97 15.14 -8.57
N LYS A 123 -8.01 14.79 -7.81
CA LYS A 123 -8.14 15.21 -6.39
C LYS A 123 -6.99 14.68 -5.52
N SER A 124 -6.45 13.51 -5.84
CA SER A 124 -5.30 12.93 -5.14
C SER A 124 -4.02 13.65 -5.54
N ILE A 125 -3.83 13.96 -6.82
CA ILE A 125 -2.72 14.79 -7.31
C ILE A 125 -2.72 16.16 -6.62
N ASP A 126 -3.87 16.82 -6.52
CA ASP A 126 -3.99 18.13 -5.89
C ASP A 126 -3.58 18.08 -4.40
N ARG A 127 -3.89 16.97 -3.71
CA ARG A 127 -3.45 16.75 -2.33
C ARG A 127 -1.96 16.49 -2.23
N LEU A 128 -1.36 15.77 -3.18
CA LEU A 128 0.08 15.52 -3.21
C LEU A 128 0.90 16.80 -3.39
N LEU A 129 0.32 17.85 -3.98
CA LEU A 129 0.97 19.16 -4.10
C LEU A 129 1.17 19.88 -2.76
N TYR A 130 0.59 19.39 -1.66
CA TYR A 130 0.76 19.98 -0.32
C TYR A 130 2.23 20.29 0.00
N ARG A 131 3.14 19.32 -0.22
CA ARG A 131 4.58 19.50 0.01
C ARG A 131 5.18 20.61 -0.87
N ALA A 132 4.85 20.60 -2.16
CA ALA A 132 5.40 21.56 -3.11
C ALA A 132 4.90 22.99 -2.87
N ASN A 133 3.71 23.13 -2.30
CA ASN A 133 3.08 24.40 -1.96
C ASN A 133 3.33 24.81 -0.50
N TYR A 134 4.04 24.01 0.30
CA TYR A 134 4.30 24.31 1.69
C TYR A 134 5.33 25.43 1.83
N GLU A 135 4.98 26.47 2.58
CA GLU A 135 5.84 27.63 2.83
C GLU A 135 6.44 27.56 4.25
N HIS A 136 7.75 27.45 4.33
CA HIS A 136 8.48 27.46 5.60
C HIS A 136 8.50 28.86 6.21
N ILE A 137 8.12 28.96 7.48
CA ILE A 137 8.22 30.19 8.27
C ILE A 137 9.43 30.09 9.21
N PRO A 138 10.47 30.95 9.04
CA PRO A 138 11.65 30.92 9.89
C PRO A 138 11.31 31.03 11.38
N GLY A 139 11.90 30.14 12.20
CA GLY A 139 11.69 30.10 13.64
C GLY A 139 10.45 29.33 14.09
N THR A 140 9.67 28.76 13.16
CA THR A 140 8.49 27.95 13.45
C THR A 140 8.67 26.52 12.94
N ILE A 141 8.20 25.54 13.71
CA ILE A 141 8.07 24.14 13.29
C ILE A 141 6.58 23.80 13.35
N SER A 142 5.94 23.72 12.18
CA SER A 142 4.55 23.33 12.00
C SER A 142 4.38 22.04 11.20
N ASP A 143 5.39 21.65 10.42
CA ASP A 143 5.39 20.43 9.63
C ASP A 143 6.79 19.78 9.59
N VAL A 144 6.87 18.54 9.10
CA VAL A 144 8.14 17.83 8.88
C VAL A 144 9.04 18.56 7.87
N PHE A 145 8.46 19.34 6.96
CA PHE A 145 9.21 20.12 5.97
C PHE A 145 9.97 21.32 6.56
N ASP A 146 9.68 21.72 7.81
CA ASP A 146 10.47 22.73 8.51
C ASP A 146 11.79 22.19 9.06
N GLY A 147 11.92 20.87 9.15
CA GLY A 147 13.09 20.19 9.70
C GLY A 147 14.36 20.52 8.92
N GLU A 148 15.43 20.81 9.66
CA GLU A 148 16.75 21.12 9.08
C GLU A 148 17.20 20.04 8.09
N HIS A 149 17.01 18.76 8.44
CA HIS A 149 17.40 17.65 7.57
C HIS A 149 16.71 17.70 6.20
N TYR A 150 15.37 17.87 6.17
CA TYR A 150 14.62 17.96 4.92
C TYR A 150 15.10 19.17 4.08
N ARG A 151 15.30 20.32 4.72
CA ARG A 151 15.74 21.54 4.04
C ARG A 151 17.15 21.42 3.48
N THR A 152 18.06 20.77 4.20
CA THR A 152 19.42 20.47 3.70
C THR A 152 19.35 19.53 2.50
N LEU A 153 18.53 18.48 2.54
CA LEU A 153 18.35 17.57 1.41
C LEU A 153 17.87 18.30 0.15
N CYS A 154 16.89 19.21 0.27
CA CYS A 154 16.40 20.01 -0.85
C CYS A 154 17.49 20.83 -1.58
N GLN A 155 18.63 21.08 -0.94
CA GLN A 155 19.77 21.79 -1.53
C GLN A 155 20.79 20.86 -2.21
N GLN A 156 20.72 19.56 -1.93
CA GLN A 156 21.66 18.53 -2.38
C GLN A 156 21.15 17.79 -3.61
N ASN A 157 22.09 17.33 -4.44
CA ASN A 157 21.79 16.43 -5.55
C ASN A 157 21.49 15.02 -5.04
N VAL A 158 20.55 14.34 -5.70
CA VAL A 158 20.19 12.96 -5.37
C VAL A 158 21.39 12.04 -5.58
N THR A 159 21.71 11.21 -4.59
CA THR A 159 22.73 10.16 -4.71
C THR A 159 22.07 8.79 -4.66
N LEU A 160 22.21 8.01 -5.73
CA LEU A 160 21.74 6.62 -5.81
C LEU A 160 22.91 5.69 -6.10
N ASP A 161 23.12 4.69 -5.26
CA ASP A 161 24.20 3.69 -5.39
C ASP A 161 25.59 4.32 -5.66
N GLY A 162 25.88 5.43 -4.96
CA GLY A 162 27.13 6.18 -5.10
C GLY A 162 27.23 7.11 -6.33
N LYS A 163 26.20 7.15 -7.20
CA LYS A 163 26.14 8.05 -8.36
C LYS A 163 25.31 9.29 -8.04
N VAL A 164 25.89 10.46 -8.31
CA VAL A 164 25.20 11.75 -8.16
C VAL A 164 24.38 12.05 -9.41
N LEU A 165 23.08 12.29 -9.24
CA LEU A 165 22.15 12.63 -10.30
C LEU A 165 22.12 14.16 -10.54
N PRO A 166 21.70 14.61 -11.73
CA PRO A 166 21.74 16.04 -12.08
C PRO A 166 20.64 16.88 -11.41
N HIS A 167 19.74 16.27 -10.63
CA HIS A 167 18.64 16.95 -9.97
C HIS A 167 18.75 16.85 -8.45
N LYS A 168 18.16 17.83 -7.76
CA LYS A 168 18.12 17.90 -6.30
C LYS A 168 16.98 17.07 -5.72
N TYR A 169 17.13 16.65 -4.46
CA TYR A 169 16.02 16.03 -3.74
C TYR A 169 14.81 16.97 -3.72
N PHE A 170 13.62 16.41 -3.95
CA PHE A 170 12.34 17.10 -3.87
C PHE A 170 12.18 18.32 -4.81
N SER A 171 12.99 18.38 -5.88
CA SER A 171 12.97 19.47 -6.87
C SER A 171 11.74 19.42 -7.79
N GLY A 172 11.12 18.25 -7.97
CA GLY A 172 9.89 18.09 -8.72
C GLY A 172 8.66 18.37 -7.87
N LYS A 173 7.68 19.11 -8.39
CA LYS A 173 6.43 19.39 -7.67
C LYS A 173 5.61 18.13 -7.31
N TYR A 174 5.86 17.02 -7.99
CA TYR A 174 5.21 15.72 -7.74
C TYR A 174 6.08 14.76 -6.92
N ASP A 175 7.24 15.20 -6.44
CA ASP A 175 8.08 14.38 -5.57
C ASP A 175 7.37 14.14 -4.23
N ILE A 176 7.38 12.89 -3.78
CA ILE A 176 6.71 12.46 -2.56
C ILE A 176 7.76 12.24 -1.47
N CYS A 177 7.56 12.90 -0.33
CA CYS A 177 8.34 12.64 0.89
C CYS A 177 7.61 11.57 1.71
N LEU A 178 8.19 10.37 1.82
CA LEU A 178 7.63 9.28 2.63
C LEU A 178 8.41 9.17 3.94
N GLY A 179 7.70 9.33 5.06
CA GLY A 179 8.20 8.99 6.39
C GLY A 179 7.79 7.57 6.75
N ILE A 180 8.71 6.81 7.34
CA ILE A 180 8.43 5.47 7.87
C ILE A 180 8.64 5.52 9.38
N CYS A 181 7.61 5.16 10.14
CA CYS A 181 7.69 4.94 11.58
C CYS A 181 7.42 3.46 11.83
N LEU A 182 8.38 2.79 12.45
CA LEU A 182 8.34 1.35 12.71
C LEU A 182 8.44 1.16 14.22
N ASP A 183 7.49 0.46 14.83
CA ASP A 183 7.78 -0.22 16.08
C ASP A 183 8.62 -1.46 15.73
N SER A 184 9.78 -1.61 16.38
CA SER A 184 10.67 -2.75 16.12
C SER A 184 10.06 -4.09 16.52
N TYR A 185 8.90 -4.09 17.17
CA TYR A 185 8.20 -5.29 17.60
C TYR A 185 7.27 -5.79 16.48
N LEU A 186 7.78 -6.74 15.69
CA LEU A 186 7.03 -7.52 14.69
C LEU A 186 6.69 -6.78 13.39
N LEU A 187 7.70 -6.27 12.67
CA LEU A 187 7.51 -5.87 11.26
C LEU A 187 7.01 -7.02 10.37
N PHE A 188 7.27 -8.26 10.80
CA PHE A 188 7.05 -9.52 10.07
C PHE A 188 6.37 -10.54 10.98
#